data_AF-A0A1A0Y5N1-F1
#
_entry.id   AF-A0A1A0Y5N1-F1
#
_cell.length_a   1.000
_cell.length_b   1.000
_cell.length_c   1.000
_cell.angle_alpha   90.00
_cell.angle_beta   90.00
_cell.angle_gamma   90.00
#
_symmetry.space_group_name_H-M   'P 1'
#
loop_
_entity.id
_entity.type
_entity.pdbx_description
1 polymer ?
#
loop_
_entity_poly.entity_id
_entity_poly.type
_entity_poly.pdbx_seq_one_letter_code
_entity_poly.pdbx_strand_id
1 'polypeptide(L)'
;MFDPKTLVVFAAALVGALLLTTPTPGPLRPGPALALVPIALLVGMTSLAASPLSGETWGLTFGAYLVAFLIPRGNPRIGGLGSALFIGCIIAWSVLHDLSQHQLADALGIPIGCVMAAVVWRLVLRSIVRRERMHRSQSERIFEDALARAAHDSRKDLSEIRTVVEPILTRLAAGDEIDERFRNDIVRLEAALRDRIRVPRAHNRLLIDQIERLRERDVAVVLLGEPNTDGDAISDDLAISLARLIASVESGKVTIRVLPDGRAAAATVVMPTASGVEQIVLADCGKILSRI
;
A
#
# COMPACT_ATOMS: atom_id res chain seq x y z
N MET A 1 -7.19 11.77 60.05
CA MET A 1 -7.24 13.19 59.62
C MET A 1 -5.94 13.46 58.89
N PHE A 2 -5.99 13.76 57.58
CA PHE A 2 -4.77 13.94 56.78
C PHE A 2 -4.04 15.22 57.23
N ASP A 3 -2.70 15.16 57.34
CA ASP A 3 -1.86 16.33 57.54
C ASP A 3 -2.04 17.29 56.33
N PRO A 4 -2.24 18.60 56.54
CA PRO A 4 -2.35 19.58 55.45
C PRO A 4 -1.22 19.49 54.42
N LYS A 5 -0.01 19.09 54.82
CA LYS A 5 1.13 18.88 53.90
C LYS A 5 0.85 17.75 52.91
N THR A 6 0.33 16.63 53.39
CA THR A 6 0.00 15.46 52.57
C THR A 6 -1.08 15.80 51.54
N LEU A 7 -2.05 16.64 51.91
CA LEU A 7 -3.10 17.10 51.00
C LEU A 7 -2.54 17.93 49.85
N VAL A 8 -1.57 18.82 50.13
CA VAL A 8 -0.87 19.59 49.09
C VAL A 8 -0.09 18.68 48.13
N VAL A 9 0.57 17.65 48.65
CA VAL A 9 1.31 16.68 47.83
C VAL A 9 0.37 15.90 46.90
N PHE A 10 -0.77 15.42 47.43
CA PHE A 10 -1.77 14.74 46.60
C PHE A 10 -2.38 15.66 45.54
N ALA A 11 -2.68 16.92 45.89
CA ALA A 11 -3.19 17.90 44.93
C ALA A 11 -2.16 18.18 43.83
N ALA A 12 -0.89 18.37 44.18
CA ALA A 12 0.19 18.57 43.22
C ALA A 12 0.39 17.34 42.32
N ALA A 13 0.35 16.13 42.90
CA ALA A 13 0.45 14.88 42.17
C ALA A 13 -0.70 14.71 41.17
N LEU A 14 -1.93 15.03 41.58
CA LEU A 14 -3.11 15.01 40.71
C LEU A 14 -2.98 16.01 39.55
N VAL A 15 -2.56 17.25 39.84
CA VAL A 15 -2.31 18.25 38.79
C VAL A 15 -1.23 17.77 37.82
N GLY A 16 -0.14 17.19 38.35
CA GLY A 16 0.93 16.60 37.53
C GLY A 16 0.42 15.48 36.62
N ALA A 17 -0.37 14.55 37.15
CA ALA A 17 -0.98 13.47 36.37
C ALA A 17 -1.88 14.02 35.26
N LEU A 18 -2.77 14.96 35.58
CA LEU A 18 -3.68 15.57 34.62
C LEU A 18 -2.91 16.30 33.52
N LEU A 19 -1.91 17.12 33.86
CA LEU A 19 -1.06 17.81 32.88
C LEU A 19 -0.34 16.83 31.96
N LEU A 20 0.25 15.76 32.51
CA LEU A 20 0.98 14.77 31.73
C LEU A 20 0.07 13.97 30.78
N THR A 21 -1.13 13.63 31.24
CA THR A 21 -2.12 12.80 30.51
C THR A 21 -3.04 13.61 29.61
N THR A 22 -2.92 14.94 29.57
CA THR A 22 -3.75 15.77 28.70
C THR A 22 -3.68 15.32 27.23
N PRO A 23 -4.83 15.02 26.60
CA PRO A 23 -4.88 14.63 25.20
C PRO A 23 -4.56 15.85 24.34
N THR A 24 -3.41 15.82 23.67
CA THR A 24 -2.98 16.87 22.75
C THR A 24 -2.32 16.23 21.53
N PRO A 25 -2.62 16.72 20.30
CA PRO A 25 -1.97 16.24 19.10
C PRO A 25 -0.48 16.63 19.13
N GLY A 26 0.39 15.62 19.20
CA GLY A 26 1.84 15.82 19.25
C GLY A 26 2.40 16.01 20.67
N PRO A 27 3.59 16.63 20.80
CA PRO A 27 4.23 16.85 22.10
C PRO A 27 3.43 17.84 22.95
N LEU A 28 3.49 17.69 24.28
CA LEU A 28 2.92 18.68 25.20
C LEU A 28 3.52 20.06 24.93
N ARG A 29 2.69 21.09 25.04
CA ARG A 29 3.12 22.50 24.97
C ARG A 29 4.22 22.77 26.00
N PRO A 30 5.16 23.70 25.71
CA PRO A 30 6.32 23.95 26.57
C PRO A 30 5.94 24.42 27.98
N GLY A 31 4.85 25.20 28.13
CA GLY A 31 4.37 25.66 29.44
C GLY A 31 4.02 24.51 30.41
N PRO A 32 3.04 23.65 30.07
CA PRO A 32 2.71 22.45 30.85
C PRO A 32 3.89 21.52 31.08
N ALA A 33 4.74 21.32 30.06
CA ALA A 33 5.91 20.46 30.17
C ALA A 33 6.94 21.02 31.17
N LEU A 34 7.17 22.33 31.18
CA LEU A 34 8.07 22.98 32.13
C LEU A 34 7.50 22.98 33.54
N ALA A 35 6.18 23.16 33.70
CA ALA A 35 5.49 23.14 35.00
C ALA A 35 5.55 21.77 35.70
N LEU A 36 5.66 20.68 34.94
CA LEU A 36 5.79 19.33 35.50
C LEU A 36 7.09 19.12 36.30
N VAL A 37 8.16 19.84 35.99
CA VAL A 37 9.45 19.72 36.70
C VAL A 37 9.36 20.19 38.16
N PRO A 38 8.92 21.43 38.48
CA PRO A 38 8.75 21.84 39.87
C PRO A 38 7.64 21.07 40.60
N ILE A 39 6.59 20.60 39.90
CA ILE A 39 5.56 19.73 40.51
C ILE A 39 6.17 18.40 40.93
N ALA A 40 6.97 17.77 40.06
CA ALA A 40 7.66 16.54 40.37
C ALA A 40 8.60 16.70 41.56
N LEU A 41 9.42 17.76 41.57
CA LEU A 41 10.30 18.08 42.70
C LEU A 41 9.53 18.31 43.99
N LEU A 42 8.42 19.07 43.93
CA LEU A 42 7.56 19.31 45.09
C LEU A 42 7.06 17.97 45.65
N VAL A 43 6.46 17.12 44.82
CA VAL A 43 5.91 15.83 45.25
C VAL A 43 7.02 14.90 45.78
N GLY A 44 8.10 14.74 45.04
CA GLY A 44 9.18 13.83 45.40
C GLY A 44 9.95 14.25 46.65
N MET A 45 10.36 15.51 46.72
CA MET A 45 11.19 16.00 47.82
C MET A 45 10.40 16.17 49.12
N THR A 46 9.12 16.55 49.06
CA THR A 46 8.28 16.63 50.26
C THR A 46 7.98 15.24 50.82
N SER A 47 7.72 14.24 49.97
CA SER A 47 7.57 12.86 50.41
C SER A 47 8.88 12.31 51.00
N LEU A 48 10.02 12.62 50.39
CA LEU A 48 11.33 12.22 50.90
C LEU A 48 11.65 12.85 52.27
N ALA A 49 11.26 14.11 52.48
CA ALA A 49 11.42 14.80 53.75
C ALA A 49 10.43 14.31 54.84
N ALA A 50 9.23 13.86 54.45
CA ALA A 50 8.21 13.39 55.37
C ALA A 50 8.42 11.94 55.85
N SER A 51 9.09 11.10 55.06
CA SER A 51 9.42 9.72 55.42
C SER A 51 10.78 9.34 54.82
N PRO A 52 11.88 9.45 55.59
CA PRO A 52 13.21 9.14 55.09
C PRO A 52 13.36 7.64 54.84
N LEU A 53 13.28 7.21 53.56
CA LEU A 53 13.67 5.93 52.94
C LEU A 53 13.39 4.59 53.67
N SER A 54 12.61 4.62 54.75
CA SER A 54 12.19 3.49 55.59
C SER A 54 10.66 3.40 55.70
N GLY A 55 9.95 4.30 55.02
CA GLY A 55 8.48 4.38 54.94
C GLY A 55 7.96 4.45 53.51
N GLU A 56 6.82 5.11 53.31
CA GLU A 56 6.14 5.16 52.01
C GLU A 56 6.87 6.05 50.97
N THR A 57 7.59 5.44 50.03
CA THR A 57 8.37 6.12 48.96
C THR A 57 7.53 6.49 47.73
N TRP A 58 6.20 6.45 47.82
CA TRP A 58 5.31 6.60 46.67
C TRP A 58 5.50 7.95 45.95
N GLY A 59 5.68 9.05 46.70
CA GLY A 59 5.82 10.38 46.09
C GLY A 59 7.16 10.59 45.39
N LEU A 60 8.22 9.95 45.89
CA LEU A 60 9.53 9.94 45.22
C LEU A 60 9.43 9.24 43.86
N THR A 61 8.81 8.05 43.86
CA THR A 61 8.53 7.27 42.65
C THR A 61 7.62 8.01 41.69
N PHE A 62 6.56 8.63 42.20
CA PHE A 62 5.61 9.39 41.39
C PHE A 62 6.25 10.63 40.75
N GLY A 63 7.05 11.39 41.52
CA GLY A 63 7.81 12.51 41.00
C GLY A 63 8.75 12.08 39.87
N ALA A 64 9.45 10.96 40.03
CA ALA A 64 10.30 10.40 38.97
C ALA A 64 9.51 10.04 37.70
N TYR A 65 8.31 9.46 37.83
CA TYR A 65 7.44 9.19 36.68
C TYR A 65 7.04 10.44 35.93
N LEU A 66 6.66 11.52 36.64
CA LEU A 66 6.23 12.77 36.02
C LEU A 66 7.29 13.35 35.07
N VAL A 67 8.56 13.39 35.51
CA VAL A 67 9.65 13.90 34.67
C VAL A 67 10.12 12.91 33.61
N ALA A 68 10.18 11.61 33.92
CA ALA A 68 10.63 10.60 32.96
C ALA A 68 9.64 10.45 31.80
N PHE A 69 8.33 10.46 32.06
CA PHE A 69 7.31 10.30 31.01
C PHE A 69 7.19 11.48 30.06
N LEU A 70 7.77 12.65 30.38
CA LEU A 70 7.92 13.73 29.39
C LEU A 70 8.71 13.28 28.16
N ILE A 71 9.63 12.32 28.30
CA ILE A 71 10.46 11.79 27.21
C ILE A 71 9.60 11.09 26.14
N PRO A 72 8.84 10.00 26.45
CA PRO A 72 7.96 9.35 25.49
C PRO A 72 6.78 10.23 25.08
N ARG A 73 6.34 11.17 25.94
CA ARG A 73 5.28 12.14 25.60
C ARG A 73 5.69 13.18 24.55
N GLY A 74 6.96 13.20 24.15
CA GLY A 74 7.46 14.02 23.04
C GLY A 74 8.35 15.20 23.45
N ASN A 75 8.66 15.35 24.73
CA ASN A 75 9.50 16.41 25.29
C ASN A 75 10.81 15.87 25.88
N PRO A 76 11.71 15.25 25.08
CA PRO A 76 12.91 14.58 25.58
C PRO A 76 13.91 15.50 26.26
N ARG A 77 14.01 16.77 25.84
CA ARG A 77 14.94 17.75 26.45
C ARG A 77 14.49 18.12 27.85
N ILE A 78 13.22 18.50 28.01
CA ILE A 78 12.64 18.90 29.30
C ILE A 78 12.58 17.68 30.23
N GLY A 79 12.14 16.52 29.73
CA GLY A 79 12.13 15.28 30.51
C GLY A 79 13.53 14.87 30.96
N GLY A 80 14.52 14.89 30.05
CA GLY A 80 15.91 14.57 30.40
C GLY A 80 16.52 15.52 31.43
N LEU A 81 16.38 16.84 31.24
CA LEU A 81 16.85 17.83 32.21
C LEU A 81 16.11 17.75 33.54
N GLY A 82 14.79 17.56 33.51
CA GLY A 82 13.96 17.40 34.70
C GLY A 82 14.30 16.15 35.49
N SER A 83 14.53 15.02 34.82
CA SER A 83 15.00 13.78 35.46
C SER A 83 16.40 13.92 36.03
N ALA A 84 17.33 14.58 35.32
CA ALA A 84 18.68 14.84 35.83
C ALA A 84 18.64 15.74 37.07
N LEU A 85 17.82 16.79 37.05
CA LEU A 85 17.61 17.67 38.20
C LEU A 85 16.99 16.92 39.39
N PHE A 86 15.96 16.11 39.14
CA PHE A 86 15.30 15.30 40.17
C PHE A 86 16.26 14.32 40.84
N ILE A 87 17.04 13.58 40.04
CA ILE A 87 18.11 12.68 40.54
C ILE A 87 19.18 13.47 41.30
N GLY A 88 19.59 14.63 40.80
CA GLY A 88 20.54 15.51 41.47
C GLY A 88 20.05 15.97 42.84
N CYS A 89 18.75 16.28 42.98
CA CYS A 89 18.15 16.62 44.27
C CYS A 89 18.15 15.44 45.25
N ILE A 90 17.94 14.21 44.78
CA ILE A 90 18.04 13.00 45.62
C ILE A 90 19.48 12.81 46.12
N ILE A 91 20.47 12.95 45.23
CA ILE A 91 21.89 12.83 45.58
C ILE A 91 22.31 13.94 46.56
N ALA A 92 21.88 15.18 46.31
CA ALA A 92 22.16 16.28 47.23
C ALA A 92 21.54 15.99 48.60
N TRP A 93 20.26 15.62 48.64
CA TRP A 93 19.58 15.26 49.88
C TRP A 93 20.27 14.12 50.62
N SER A 94 20.77 13.11 49.91
CA SER A 94 21.49 11.99 50.51
C SER A 94 22.80 12.38 51.16
N VAL A 95 23.56 13.28 50.52
CA VAL A 95 24.80 13.82 51.09
C VAL A 95 24.51 14.67 52.32
N LEU A 96 23.44 15.48 52.31
CA LEU A 96 23.09 16.33 53.46
C LEU A 96 22.62 15.54 54.69
N HIS A 97 22.11 14.31 54.51
CA HIS A 97 21.55 13.49 55.59
C HIS A 97 22.38 12.23 55.87
N ASP A 98 23.63 12.18 55.40
CA ASP A 98 24.58 11.08 55.59
C ASP A 98 23.98 9.69 55.30
N LEU A 99 23.18 9.62 54.23
CA LEU A 99 22.54 8.38 53.80
C LEU A 99 23.61 7.36 53.39
N SER A 100 23.44 6.13 53.83
CA SER A 100 24.34 5.03 53.46
C SER A 100 24.27 4.70 51.96
N GLN A 101 25.32 4.08 51.44
CA GLN A 101 25.40 3.72 50.01
C GLN A 101 24.24 2.82 49.54
N HIS A 102 23.76 1.91 50.39
CA HIS A 102 22.63 1.04 50.05
C HIS A 102 21.31 1.82 49.97
N GLN A 103 21.04 2.71 50.92
CA GLN A 103 19.84 3.56 50.89
C GLN A 103 19.82 4.51 49.70
N LEU A 104 21.00 5.02 49.30
CA LEU A 104 21.11 5.83 48.09
C LEU A 104 20.83 5.00 46.82
N ALA A 105 21.35 3.77 46.75
CA ALA A 105 21.08 2.88 45.63
C ALA A 105 19.58 2.56 45.51
N ASP A 106 18.92 2.28 46.63
CA ASP A 106 17.47 2.03 46.66
C ASP A 106 16.66 3.26 46.24
N ALA A 107 17.05 4.46 46.70
CA ALA A 107 16.39 5.71 46.31
C ALA A 107 16.54 6.05 44.83
N LEU A 108 17.67 5.68 44.21
CA LEU A 108 17.98 5.98 42.81
C LEU A 108 17.52 4.91 41.82
N GLY A 109 17.34 3.67 42.27
CA GLY A 109 17.00 2.55 41.39
C GLY A 109 15.74 2.82 40.55
N ILE A 110 14.67 3.30 41.20
CA ILE A 110 13.42 3.62 40.52
C ILE A 110 13.58 4.81 39.54
N PRO A 111 14.08 6.00 39.96
CA PRO A 111 14.30 7.11 39.03
C PRO A 111 15.15 6.77 37.81
N ILE A 112 16.26 6.05 38.00
CA ILE A 112 17.14 5.62 36.90
C ILE A 112 16.39 4.65 35.98
N GLY A 113 15.70 3.65 36.54
CA GLY A 113 14.89 2.70 35.79
C GLY A 113 13.79 3.39 34.96
N CYS A 114 13.15 4.41 35.53
CA CYS A 114 12.12 5.21 34.83
C CYS A 114 12.70 5.92 33.60
N VAL A 115 13.87 6.55 33.73
CA VAL A 115 14.53 7.23 32.61
C VAL A 115 14.92 6.24 31.53
N MET A 116 15.50 5.10 31.90
CA MET A 116 15.88 4.04 30.96
C MET A 116 14.67 3.52 30.19
N ALA A 117 13.59 3.17 30.89
CA ALA A 117 12.34 2.72 30.29
C ALA A 117 11.74 3.80 29.36
N ALA A 118 11.75 5.06 29.79
CA ALA A 118 11.24 6.18 29.01
C ALA A 118 12.02 6.42 27.70
N VAL A 119 13.34 6.25 27.74
CA VAL A 119 14.20 6.31 26.54
C VAL A 119 13.89 5.17 25.58
N VAL A 120 13.82 3.93 26.07
CA VAL A 120 13.46 2.76 25.26
C VAL A 120 12.09 2.95 24.62
N TRP A 121 11.09 3.37 25.40
CA TRP A 121 9.74 3.61 24.91
C TRP A 121 9.72 4.68 23.82
N ARG A 122 10.47 5.78 23.99
CA ARG A 122 10.60 6.81 22.96
C ARG A 122 11.21 6.26 21.67
N LEU A 123 12.22 5.40 21.73
CA LEU A 123 12.82 4.79 20.54
C LEU A 123 11.83 3.88 19.82
N VAL A 124 11.08 3.08 20.57
CA VAL A 124 10.01 2.21 20.03
C VAL A 124 8.92 3.04 19.36
N LEU A 125 8.37 4.05 20.04
CA LEU A 125 7.35 4.95 19.48
C LEU A 125 7.84 5.66 18.21
N ARG A 126 9.09 6.14 18.21
CA ARG A 126 9.68 6.79 17.04
C ARG A 126 9.82 5.83 15.86
N SER A 127 10.14 4.55 16.12
CA SER A 127 10.20 3.50 15.10
C SER A 127 8.82 3.21 14.52
N ILE A 128 7.79 3.06 15.37
CA ILE A 128 6.40 2.81 14.96
C ILE A 128 5.88 3.95 14.07
N VAL A 129 6.01 5.19 14.53
CA VAL A 129 5.58 6.38 13.77
C VAL A 129 6.31 6.48 12.44
N ARG A 130 7.61 6.14 12.40
CA ARG A 130 8.39 6.14 11.15
C ARG A 130 7.91 5.07 10.17
N ARG A 131 7.61 3.86 10.66
CA ARG A 131 7.05 2.76 9.84
C ARG A 131 5.69 3.13 9.28
N GLU A 132 4.80 3.67 10.10
CA GLU A 132 3.46 4.06 9.66
C GLU A 132 3.49 5.15 8.58
N ARG A 133 4.33 6.18 8.77
CA ARG A 133 4.53 7.23 7.75
C ARG A 133 5.08 6.66 6.43
N MET A 134 5.99 5.69 6.50
CA MET A 134 6.53 5.03 5.32
C MET A 134 5.45 4.26 4.56
N HIS A 135 4.63 3.46 5.26
CA HIS A 135 3.56 2.67 4.64
C HIS A 135 2.49 3.54 3.98
N ARG A 136 2.09 4.66 4.60
CA ARG A 136 1.13 5.59 3.97
C ARG A 136 1.67 6.19 2.66
N SER A 137 2.95 6.59 2.65
CA SER A 137 3.59 7.14 1.43
C SER A 137 3.76 6.12 0.31
N GLN A 138 3.88 4.83 0.63
CA GLN A 138 3.97 3.77 -0.37
C GLN A 138 2.61 3.46 -1.00
N SER A 139 1.54 3.45 -0.19
CA SER A 139 0.19 3.18 -0.69
C SER A 139 -0.29 4.28 -1.65
N GLU A 140 0.00 5.55 -1.35
CA GLU A 140 -0.33 6.67 -2.23
C GLU A 140 0.44 6.59 -3.56
N ARG A 141 1.74 6.30 -3.51
CA ARG A 141 2.58 6.14 -4.72
C ARG A 141 2.15 4.97 -5.60
N ILE A 142 1.76 3.83 -5.01
CA ILE A 142 1.28 2.67 -5.77
C ILE A 142 -0.01 3.02 -6.52
N PHE A 143 -0.90 3.80 -5.90
CA PHE A 143 -2.14 4.24 -6.55
C PHE A 143 -1.89 5.24 -7.68
N GLU A 144 -1.03 6.23 -7.46
CA GLU A 144 -0.64 7.19 -8.50
C GLU A 144 0.08 6.51 -9.67
N ASP A 145 1.00 5.58 -9.41
CA ASP A 145 1.70 4.81 -10.44
C ASP A 145 0.74 3.92 -11.23
N ALA A 146 -0.24 3.29 -10.57
CA ALA A 146 -1.26 2.48 -11.24
C ALA A 146 -2.15 3.32 -12.16
N LEU A 147 -2.59 4.50 -11.71
CA LEU A 147 -3.35 5.45 -12.53
C LEU A 147 -2.53 5.98 -13.71
N ALA A 148 -1.25 6.31 -13.49
CA ALA A 148 -0.36 6.79 -14.54
C ALA A 148 -0.11 5.71 -15.62
N ARG A 149 0.07 4.44 -15.22
CA ARG A 149 0.21 3.30 -16.14
C ARG A 149 -1.06 3.08 -16.95
N ALA A 150 -2.22 3.00 -16.29
CA ALA A 150 -3.51 2.83 -16.98
C ALA A 150 -3.77 3.96 -18.00
N ALA A 151 -3.43 5.20 -17.64
CA ALA A 151 -3.55 6.34 -18.55
C ALA A 151 -2.55 6.29 -19.73
N HIS A 152 -1.34 5.75 -19.51
CA HIS A 152 -0.34 5.59 -20.55
C HIS A 152 -0.73 4.49 -21.54
N ASP A 153 -1.16 3.33 -21.03
CA ASP A 153 -1.59 2.19 -21.84
C ASP A 153 -2.81 2.57 -22.70
N SER A 154 -3.79 3.26 -22.13
CA SER A 154 -4.95 3.78 -22.87
C SER A 154 -4.55 4.72 -24.03
N ARG A 155 -3.53 5.57 -23.83
CA ARG A 155 -3.04 6.48 -24.88
C ARG A 155 -2.31 5.73 -25.98
N LYS A 156 -1.52 4.72 -25.62
CA LYS A 156 -0.83 3.86 -26.59
C LYS A 156 -1.83 3.11 -27.47
N ASP A 157 -2.84 2.51 -26.87
CA ASP A 157 -3.88 1.77 -27.60
C ASP A 157 -4.63 2.65 -28.60
N LEU A 158 -5.01 3.87 -28.20
CA LEU A 158 -5.66 4.83 -29.08
C LEU A 158 -4.74 5.29 -30.22
N SER A 159 -3.45 5.44 -29.97
CA SER A 159 -2.49 5.82 -31.02
C SER A 159 -2.30 4.73 -32.08
N GLU A 160 -2.31 3.47 -31.67
CA GLU A 160 -2.25 2.32 -32.58
C GLU A 160 -3.52 2.23 -33.44
N ILE A 161 -4.70 2.37 -32.84
CA ILE A 161 -5.97 2.39 -33.57
C ILE A 161 -5.98 3.54 -34.58
N ARG A 162 -5.54 4.74 -34.16
CA ARG A 162 -5.48 5.90 -35.04
C ARG A 162 -4.64 5.62 -36.29
N THR A 163 -3.51 4.96 -36.14
CA THR A 163 -2.59 4.68 -37.26
C THR A 163 -3.27 3.84 -38.37
N VAL A 164 -4.19 2.95 -37.99
CA VAL A 164 -4.92 2.09 -38.93
C VAL A 164 -6.14 2.81 -39.53
N VAL A 165 -6.83 3.65 -38.75
CA VAL A 165 -8.10 4.29 -39.14
C VAL A 165 -7.89 5.61 -39.91
N GLU A 166 -6.83 6.35 -39.62
CA GLU A 166 -6.53 7.67 -40.18
C GLU A 166 -6.50 7.71 -41.72
N PRO A 167 -5.91 6.72 -42.44
CA PRO A 167 -5.92 6.71 -43.90
C PRO A 167 -7.32 6.67 -44.52
N ILE A 168 -8.22 5.85 -43.97
CA ILE A 168 -9.60 5.71 -44.48
C ILE A 168 -10.43 6.96 -44.15
N LEU A 169 -10.31 7.50 -42.93
CA LEU A 169 -11.00 8.73 -42.56
C LEU A 169 -10.53 9.94 -43.37
N THR A 170 -9.23 10.01 -43.68
CA THR A 170 -8.68 11.10 -44.50
C THR A 170 -9.25 11.07 -45.92
N ARG A 171 -9.37 9.89 -46.52
CA ARG A 171 -9.99 9.71 -47.84
C ARG A 171 -11.48 10.06 -47.84
N LEU A 172 -12.22 9.64 -46.81
CA LEU A 172 -13.62 10.04 -46.63
C LEU A 172 -13.78 11.56 -46.48
N ALA A 173 -12.90 12.20 -45.70
CA ALA A 173 -12.93 13.65 -45.49
C ALA A 173 -12.55 14.43 -46.77
N ALA A 174 -11.71 13.85 -47.63
CA ALA A 174 -11.35 14.42 -48.93
C ALA A 174 -12.49 14.34 -49.96
N GLY A 175 -13.55 13.55 -49.69
CA GLY A 175 -14.67 13.37 -50.60
C GLY A 175 -14.38 12.38 -51.73
N ASP A 176 -13.46 11.44 -51.52
CA ASP A 176 -13.20 10.35 -52.47
C ASP A 176 -14.50 9.60 -52.82
N GLU A 177 -14.66 9.23 -54.09
CA GLU A 177 -15.82 8.44 -54.54
C GLU A 177 -15.80 7.05 -53.89
N ILE A 178 -16.94 6.62 -53.34
CA ILE A 178 -17.06 5.32 -52.67
C ILE A 178 -17.36 4.24 -53.70
N ASP A 179 -16.30 3.80 -54.39
CA ASP A 179 -16.34 2.63 -55.25
C ASP A 179 -16.46 1.33 -54.43
N GLU A 180 -16.72 0.22 -55.11
CA GLU A 180 -16.94 -1.08 -54.45
C GLU A 180 -15.69 -1.57 -53.71
N ARG A 181 -14.50 -1.20 -54.18
CA ARG A 181 -13.23 -1.56 -53.53
C ARG A 181 -13.08 -0.81 -52.20
N PHE A 182 -13.32 0.50 -52.20
CA PHE A 182 -13.22 1.33 -51.01
C PHE A 182 -14.29 0.97 -49.99
N ARG A 183 -15.51 0.63 -50.43
CA ARG A 183 -16.56 0.10 -49.55
C ARG A 183 -16.09 -1.18 -48.83
N ASN A 184 -15.47 -2.11 -49.55
CA ASN A 184 -14.95 -3.34 -48.96
C ASN A 184 -13.81 -3.07 -47.96
N ASP A 185 -12.97 -2.07 -48.21
CA ASP A 185 -11.92 -1.67 -47.28
C ASP A 185 -12.48 -1.09 -45.98
N ILE A 186 -13.54 -0.26 -46.07
CA ILE A 186 -14.24 0.29 -44.89
C ILE A 186 -14.88 -0.84 -44.06
N VAL A 187 -15.60 -1.76 -44.71
CA VAL A 187 -16.27 -2.88 -44.01
C VAL A 187 -15.25 -3.79 -43.34
N ARG A 188 -14.11 -4.06 -44.00
CA ARG A 188 -13.00 -4.83 -43.39
C ARG A 188 -12.42 -4.11 -42.17
N LEU A 189 -12.15 -2.81 -42.27
CA LEU A 189 -11.62 -2.02 -41.15
C LEU A 189 -12.60 -1.99 -39.96
N GLU A 190 -13.90 -1.79 -40.22
CA GLU A 190 -14.93 -1.77 -39.19
C GLU A 190 -15.02 -3.12 -38.46
N ALA A 191 -15.03 -4.22 -39.21
CA ALA A 191 -15.02 -5.56 -38.62
C ALA A 191 -13.77 -5.80 -37.76
N ALA A 192 -12.58 -5.41 -38.26
CA ALA A 192 -11.33 -5.53 -37.53
C ALA A 192 -11.32 -4.68 -36.23
N LEU A 193 -11.84 -3.45 -36.29
CA LEU A 193 -11.93 -2.56 -35.13
C LEU A 193 -12.92 -3.12 -34.09
N ARG A 194 -14.07 -3.64 -34.54
CA ARG A 194 -15.07 -4.24 -33.66
C ARG A 194 -14.53 -5.50 -32.98
N ASP A 195 -13.76 -6.31 -33.69
CA ASP A 195 -13.11 -7.49 -33.13
C ASP A 195 -12.03 -7.11 -32.11
N ARG A 196 -11.21 -6.08 -32.40
CA ARG A 196 -10.21 -5.54 -31.45
C ARG A 196 -10.86 -5.05 -30.15
N ILE A 197 -12.01 -4.36 -30.25
CA ILE A 197 -12.76 -3.86 -29.07
C ILE A 197 -13.44 -5.01 -28.32
N ARG A 198 -14.04 -5.98 -29.02
CA ARG A 198 -14.79 -7.08 -28.37
C ARG A 198 -13.89 -8.15 -27.77
N VAL A 199 -12.73 -8.40 -28.36
CA VAL A 199 -11.82 -9.47 -27.94
C VAL A 199 -10.36 -8.97 -27.94
N PRO A 200 -10.00 -8.05 -27.01
CA PRO A 200 -8.66 -7.45 -26.98
C PRO A 200 -7.54 -8.48 -26.90
N ARG A 201 -7.76 -9.55 -26.12
CA ARG A 201 -6.77 -10.62 -25.91
C ARG A 201 -6.42 -11.41 -27.16
N ALA A 202 -7.30 -11.46 -28.16
CA ALA A 202 -7.03 -12.14 -29.42
C ALA A 202 -6.23 -11.28 -30.42
N HIS A 203 -5.91 -10.03 -30.06
CA HIS A 203 -5.21 -9.08 -30.93
C HIS A 203 -3.69 -9.32 -30.97
N ASN A 204 -3.28 -10.57 -31.23
CA ASN A 204 -1.90 -10.91 -31.55
C ASN A 204 -1.71 -10.85 -33.07
N ARG A 205 -0.66 -10.15 -33.53
CA ARG A 205 -0.39 -9.89 -34.95
C ARG A 205 -0.35 -11.17 -35.80
N LEU A 206 0.26 -12.24 -35.30
CA LEU A 206 0.38 -13.50 -36.04
C LEU A 206 -0.98 -14.18 -36.28
N LEU A 207 -1.89 -14.06 -35.32
CA LEU A 207 -3.24 -14.59 -35.45
C LEU A 207 -4.08 -13.72 -36.38
N ILE A 208 -4.03 -12.40 -36.22
CA ILE A 208 -4.78 -11.44 -37.05
C ILE A 208 -4.40 -11.57 -38.53
N ASP A 209 -3.10 -11.63 -38.86
CA ASP A 209 -2.63 -11.79 -40.24
C ASP A 209 -3.20 -13.07 -40.90
N GLN A 210 -3.36 -14.17 -40.16
CA GLN A 210 -3.97 -15.38 -40.72
C GLN A 210 -5.49 -15.27 -40.86
N ILE A 211 -6.15 -14.61 -39.91
CA ILE A 211 -7.60 -14.37 -39.97
C ILE A 211 -7.93 -13.52 -41.20
N GLU A 212 -7.13 -12.50 -41.49
CA GLU A 212 -7.29 -11.67 -42.69
C GLU A 212 -7.12 -12.50 -43.96
N ARG A 213 -6.08 -13.33 -44.06
CA ARG A 213 -5.91 -14.26 -45.21
C ARG A 213 -7.05 -15.25 -45.39
N LEU A 214 -7.74 -15.64 -44.32
CA LEU A 214 -8.93 -16.49 -44.41
C LEU A 214 -10.14 -15.70 -44.90
N ARG A 215 -10.32 -14.47 -44.40
CA ARG A 215 -11.40 -13.57 -44.84
C ARG A 215 -11.25 -13.17 -46.30
N GLU A 216 -10.03 -12.99 -46.80
CA GLU A 216 -9.75 -12.78 -48.23
C GLU A 216 -10.17 -13.96 -49.12
N ARG A 217 -10.27 -15.17 -48.54
CA ARG A 217 -10.74 -16.39 -49.21
C ARG A 217 -12.23 -16.68 -48.95
N ASP A 218 -13.00 -15.68 -48.52
CA ASP A 218 -14.42 -15.80 -48.15
C ASP A 218 -14.73 -16.79 -47.01
N VAL A 219 -13.74 -17.11 -46.16
CA VAL A 219 -13.96 -17.91 -44.94
C VAL A 219 -14.49 -17.00 -43.83
N ALA A 220 -15.64 -17.36 -43.26
CA ALA A 220 -16.25 -16.61 -42.17
C ALA A 220 -15.51 -16.87 -40.84
N VAL A 221 -14.79 -15.89 -40.31
CA VAL A 221 -14.07 -16.02 -39.02
C VAL A 221 -14.75 -15.21 -37.92
N VAL A 222 -15.15 -15.89 -36.85
CA VAL A 222 -15.76 -15.29 -35.64
C VAL A 222 -14.80 -15.40 -34.46
N LEU A 223 -14.43 -14.26 -33.88
CA LEU A 223 -13.67 -14.17 -32.65
C LEU A 223 -14.62 -13.97 -31.46
N LEU A 224 -14.44 -14.79 -30.43
CA LEU A 224 -15.19 -14.73 -29.18
C LEU A 224 -14.20 -14.58 -28.02
N GLY A 225 -14.55 -13.71 -27.07
CA GLY A 225 -13.85 -13.59 -25.81
C GLY A 225 -14.68 -12.80 -24.82
N GLU A 226 -14.16 -12.68 -23.62
CA GLU A 226 -14.83 -11.98 -22.53
C GLU A 226 -14.35 -10.52 -22.49
N PRO A 227 -15.27 -9.52 -22.57
CA PRO A 227 -14.92 -8.11 -22.72
C PRO A 227 -14.24 -7.51 -21.48
N ASN A 228 -14.32 -8.17 -20.32
CA ASN A 228 -13.81 -7.67 -19.04
C ASN A 228 -12.53 -8.39 -18.58
N THR A 229 -11.75 -8.93 -19.52
CA THR A 229 -10.49 -9.57 -19.17
C THR A 229 -9.37 -8.56 -19.38
N ASP A 230 -9.08 -7.75 -18.35
CA ASP A 230 -7.86 -6.97 -18.26
C ASP A 230 -6.68 -7.96 -18.20
N GLY A 231 -6.15 -8.32 -19.36
CA GLY A 231 -5.09 -9.30 -19.49
C GLY A 231 -4.35 -9.12 -20.81
N ASP A 232 -3.07 -9.47 -20.78
CA ASP A 232 -2.22 -9.39 -21.96
C ASP A 232 -2.78 -10.20 -23.14
N ALA A 233 -2.37 -9.80 -24.34
CA ALA A 233 -2.63 -10.59 -25.54
C ALA A 233 -2.21 -12.05 -25.32
N ILE A 234 -2.89 -12.98 -26.00
CA ILE A 234 -2.50 -14.38 -25.99
C ILE A 234 -1.00 -14.54 -26.28
N SER A 235 -0.39 -15.54 -25.65
CA SER A 235 1.03 -15.85 -25.86
C SER A 235 1.35 -16.06 -27.34
N ASP A 236 2.58 -15.72 -27.75
CA ASP A 236 3.01 -15.94 -29.14
C ASP A 236 2.94 -17.43 -29.53
N ASP A 237 3.23 -18.34 -28.59
CA ASP A 237 3.12 -19.79 -28.81
C ASP A 237 1.68 -20.20 -29.12
N LEU A 238 0.69 -19.69 -28.36
CA LEU A 238 -0.71 -19.93 -28.63
C LEU A 238 -1.14 -19.30 -29.96
N ALA A 239 -0.73 -18.06 -30.23
CA ALA A 239 -1.04 -17.37 -31.48
C ALA A 239 -0.51 -18.12 -32.70
N ILE A 240 0.73 -18.62 -32.64
CA ILE A 240 1.36 -19.43 -33.69
C ILE A 240 0.60 -20.75 -33.89
N SER A 241 0.25 -21.44 -32.81
CA SER A 241 -0.53 -22.68 -32.90
C SER A 241 -1.91 -22.46 -33.51
N LEU A 242 -2.63 -21.42 -33.08
CA LEU A 242 -3.93 -21.05 -33.66
C LEU A 242 -3.80 -20.69 -35.14
N ALA A 243 -2.82 -19.85 -35.50
CA ALA A 243 -2.51 -19.45 -36.86
C ALA A 243 -2.25 -20.66 -37.78
N ARG A 244 -1.45 -21.62 -37.33
CA ARG A 244 -1.18 -22.87 -38.09
C ARG A 244 -2.43 -23.73 -38.21
N LEU A 245 -3.22 -23.82 -37.15
CA LEU A 245 -4.40 -24.66 -37.10
C LEU A 245 -5.46 -24.22 -38.11
N ILE A 246 -5.70 -22.92 -38.23
CA ILE A 246 -6.74 -22.37 -39.12
C ILE A 246 -6.25 -22.21 -40.57
N ALA A 247 -4.94 -22.27 -40.83
CA ALA A 247 -4.37 -22.00 -42.15
C ALA A 247 -4.88 -22.92 -43.26
N SER A 248 -5.19 -24.18 -42.93
CA SER A 248 -5.67 -25.20 -43.86
C SER A 248 -7.16 -25.11 -44.20
N VAL A 249 -7.90 -24.17 -43.61
CA VAL A 249 -9.32 -23.98 -43.93
C VAL A 249 -9.47 -23.25 -45.25
N GLU A 250 -10.12 -23.89 -46.22
CA GLU A 250 -10.35 -23.33 -47.56
C GLU A 250 -11.75 -22.74 -47.74
N SER A 251 -12.74 -23.22 -46.97
CA SER A 251 -14.12 -22.72 -47.04
C SER A 251 -14.88 -22.93 -45.73
N GLY A 252 -15.97 -22.20 -45.52
CA GLY A 252 -16.88 -22.37 -44.38
C GLY A 252 -16.67 -21.35 -43.27
N LYS A 253 -16.87 -21.76 -42.01
CA LYS A 253 -16.89 -20.88 -40.84
C LYS A 253 -15.95 -21.37 -39.73
N VAL A 254 -15.02 -20.52 -39.31
CA VAL A 254 -14.11 -20.77 -38.18
C VAL A 254 -14.52 -19.90 -36.99
N THR A 255 -14.65 -20.51 -35.81
CA THR A 255 -14.92 -19.78 -34.56
C THR A 255 -13.77 -19.97 -33.61
N ILE A 256 -13.16 -18.88 -33.15
CA ILE A 256 -12.04 -18.89 -32.20
C ILE A 256 -12.52 -18.23 -30.91
N ARG A 257 -12.50 -18.95 -29.80
CA ARG A 257 -12.85 -18.47 -28.48
C ARG A 257 -11.62 -18.41 -27.58
N VAL A 258 -11.25 -17.22 -27.13
CA VAL A 258 -10.19 -17.01 -26.12
C VAL A 258 -10.83 -17.05 -24.73
N LEU A 259 -10.18 -17.74 -23.79
CA LEU A 259 -10.65 -17.90 -22.41
C LEU A 259 -9.83 -17.03 -21.43
N PRO A 260 -10.39 -16.69 -20.25
CA PRO A 260 -9.65 -15.98 -19.20
C PRO A 260 -8.47 -16.79 -18.64
N ASP A 261 -7.50 -16.09 -18.05
CA ASP A 261 -6.36 -16.69 -17.36
C ASP A 261 -6.80 -17.60 -16.19
N GLY A 262 -5.95 -18.57 -15.87
CA GLY A 262 -6.19 -19.51 -14.75
C GLY A 262 -7.09 -20.69 -15.11
N ARG A 263 -7.50 -20.83 -16.38
CA ARG A 263 -8.14 -22.05 -16.89
C ARG A 263 -7.11 -23.00 -17.49
N ALA A 264 -7.40 -24.30 -17.44
CA ALA A 264 -6.57 -25.32 -18.09
C ALA A 264 -6.48 -25.13 -19.61
N ALA A 265 -7.53 -24.59 -20.23
CA ALA A 265 -7.58 -24.23 -21.64
C ALA A 265 -7.54 -22.71 -21.82
N ALA A 266 -6.71 -22.25 -22.75
CA ALA A 266 -6.55 -20.84 -23.11
C ALA A 266 -7.35 -20.44 -24.36
N ALA A 267 -7.57 -21.38 -25.29
CA ALA A 267 -8.40 -21.15 -26.47
C ALA A 267 -9.20 -22.38 -26.88
N THR A 268 -10.29 -22.16 -27.58
CA THR A 268 -11.08 -23.20 -28.27
C THR A 268 -11.33 -22.76 -29.71
N VAL A 269 -11.07 -23.65 -30.67
CA VAL A 269 -11.31 -23.42 -32.09
C VAL A 269 -12.34 -24.41 -32.58
N VAL A 270 -13.33 -23.93 -33.32
CA VAL A 270 -14.32 -24.75 -34.03
C VAL A 270 -14.16 -24.47 -35.51
N MET A 271 -13.87 -25.50 -36.30
CA MET A 271 -13.57 -25.37 -37.73
C MET A 271 -14.15 -26.52 -38.56
N PRO A 272 -14.46 -26.30 -39.85
CA PRO A 272 -14.96 -27.34 -40.72
C PRO A 272 -13.83 -28.30 -41.13
N THR A 273 -14.20 -29.57 -41.30
CA THR A 273 -13.33 -30.65 -41.81
C THR A 273 -14.04 -31.39 -42.95
N ALA A 274 -13.32 -32.25 -43.66
CA ALA A 274 -13.90 -33.04 -44.76
C ALA A 274 -15.09 -33.93 -44.32
N SER A 275 -15.19 -34.27 -43.04
CA SER A 275 -16.21 -35.17 -42.47
C SER A 275 -17.21 -34.47 -41.54
N GLY A 276 -17.11 -33.15 -41.33
CA GLY A 276 -18.02 -32.41 -40.45
C GLY A 276 -17.41 -31.16 -39.83
N VAL A 277 -17.58 -31.01 -38.51
CA VAL A 277 -17.05 -29.90 -37.72
C VAL A 277 -16.20 -30.49 -36.61
N GLU A 278 -15.04 -29.90 -36.37
CA GLU A 278 -14.09 -30.31 -35.34
C GLU A 278 -13.89 -29.19 -34.33
N GLN A 279 -13.92 -29.53 -33.04
CA GLN A 279 -13.62 -28.63 -31.94
C GLN A 279 -12.27 -28.99 -31.32
N ILE A 280 -11.35 -28.02 -31.29
CA ILE A 280 -10.00 -28.18 -30.79
C ILE A 280 -9.79 -27.26 -29.59
N VAL A 281 -9.31 -27.81 -28.48
CA VAL A 281 -9.02 -27.06 -27.26
C VAL A 281 -7.52 -26.93 -27.09
N LEU A 282 -7.01 -25.72 -26.84
CA LEU A 282 -5.59 -25.43 -26.70
C LEU A 282 -5.24 -24.88 -25.32
N ALA A 283 -4.09 -25.29 -24.79
CA ALA A 283 -3.44 -24.68 -23.63
C ALA A 283 -2.70 -23.40 -24.02
N ASP A 284 -2.33 -22.59 -23.03
CA ASP A 284 -1.62 -21.32 -23.26
C ASP A 284 -0.24 -21.49 -23.92
N CYS A 285 0.41 -22.65 -23.77
CA CYS A 285 1.64 -23.00 -24.48
C CYS A 285 1.42 -23.49 -25.92
N GLY A 286 0.21 -23.33 -26.47
CA GLY A 286 -0.14 -23.74 -27.83
C GLY A 286 -0.31 -25.25 -28.03
N LYS A 287 -0.27 -26.07 -26.96
CA LYS A 287 -0.51 -27.52 -27.04
C LYS A 287 -2.00 -27.83 -27.18
N ILE A 288 -2.35 -28.77 -28.04
CA ILE A 288 -3.71 -29.29 -28.16
C ILE A 288 -4.01 -30.19 -26.95
N LEU A 289 -5.06 -29.85 -26.21
CA LEU A 289 -5.55 -30.60 -25.05
C LEU A 289 -6.58 -31.65 -25.46
N SER A 290 -7.45 -31.32 -26.41
CA SER A 290 -8.45 -32.24 -26.95
C SER A 290 -8.89 -31.84 -28.35
N ARG A 291 -9.45 -32.81 -29.06
CA ARG A 291 -10.01 -32.71 -30.41
C ARG A 291 -11.29 -33.55 -30.41
N ILE A 292 -12.42 -32.91 -30.64
CA ILE A 292 -13.79 -33.46 -30.52
C ILE A 292 -14.50 -33.30 -31.86
#